data_AF-A0A235F7J4-F1
#
_entry.id   AF-A0A235F7J4-F1
#
_cell.length_a   1.000
_cell.length_b   1.000
_cell.length_c   1.000
_cell.angle_alpha   90.00
_cell.angle_beta   90.00
_cell.angle_gamma   90.00
#
_symmetry.space_group_name_H-M   'P 1'
#
loop_
_entity.id
_entity.type
_entity.pdbx_description
1 polymer ?
#
loop_
_entity_poly.entity_id
_entity_poly.type
_entity_poly.pdbx_seq_one_letter_code
_entity_poly.pdbx_strand_id
1 'polypeptide(L)'
;MIENEACDFGTGLLMFHYADGYRMLENPEEVSSSTLSEWKDFLNVLYNKLINLDFKSQEISFDPELTKTQKYKLKKSNFEIPNPLISKSPGEVVNPPKI
;
A
#
# COMPACT_ATOMS: atom_id res chain seq x y z
N MET A 1 7.15 5.42 -12.00
CA MET A 1 6.66 6.26 -10.89
C MET A 1 7.24 5.81 -9.56
N ILE A 2 7.12 4.52 -9.19
CA ILE A 2 7.70 3.95 -7.95
C ILE A 2 9.25 3.92 -7.95
N GLU A 3 9.87 3.84 -9.13
CA GLU A 3 11.34 3.93 -9.29
C GLU A 3 11.86 5.38 -9.32
N ASN A 4 10.99 6.38 -9.17
CA ASN A 4 11.44 7.76 -9.06
C ASN A 4 12.02 7.97 -7.67
N GLU A 5 13.22 8.56 -7.60
CA GLU A 5 13.90 8.87 -6.34
C GLU A 5 13.12 9.81 -5.42
N ALA A 6 12.22 10.63 -5.98
CA ALA A 6 11.32 11.51 -5.26
C ALA A 6 10.04 10.80 -4.77
N CYS A 7 9.89 9.50 -5.01
CA CYS A 7 8.75 8.73 -4.51
C CYS A 7 8.89 8.56 -2.99
N ASP A 8 8.06 9.28 -2.26
CA ASP A 8 7.94 9.14 -0.81
C ASP A 8 7.17 7.88 -0.41
N PHE A 9 7.50 7.29 0.73
CA PHE A 9 6.78 6.15 1.29
C PHE A 9 5.27 6.36 1.40
N GLY A 10 4.81 7.54 1.84
CA GLY A 10 3.38 7.88 1.90
C GLY A 10 2.72 7.88 0.52
N THR A 11 3.44 8.34 -0.51
CA THR A 11 2.97 8.26 -1.90
C THR A 11 2.95 6.80 -2.39
N GLY A 12 3.91 5.99 -1.99
CA GLY A 12 3.90 4.54 -2.23
C GLY A 12 2.66 3.86 -1.63
N LEU A 13 2.30 4.20 -0.39
CA LEU A 13 1.09 3.70 0.27
C LEU A 13 -0.19 4.17 -0.44
N LEU A 14 -0.23 5.42 -0.89
CA LEU A 14 -1.32 5.97 -1.70
C LEU A 14 -1.51 5.18 -3.01
N MET A 15 -0.41 4.94 -3.73
CA MET A 15 -0.43 4.14 -4.96
C MET A 15 -0.91 2.72 -4.68
N PHE A 16 -0.44 2.10 -3.60
CA PHE A 16 -0.83 0.76 -3.21
C PHE A 16 -2.32 0.68 -2.90
N HIS A 17 -2.85 1.65 -2.15
CA HIS A 17 -4.28 1.75 -1.88
C HIS A 17 -5.11 1.85 -3.16
N TYR A 18 -4.76 2.75 -4.08
CA TYR A 18 -5.49 2.94 -5.34
C TYR A 18 -5.31 1.80 -6.35
N ALA A 19 -4.26 0.99 -6.23
CA ALA A 19 -4.00 -0.15 -7.11
C ALA A 19 -4.62 -1.46 -6.61
N ASP A 20 -5.66 -1.39 -5.77
CA ASP A 20 -6.32 -2.53 -5.11
C ASP A 20 -5.44 -3.27 -4.08
N GLY A 21 -4.53 -2.56 -3.41
CA GLY A 21 -3.68 -3.14 -2.37
C GLY A 21 -4.45 -3.80 -1.23
N TYR A 22 -5.65 -3.32 -0.89
CA TYR A 22 -6.53 -3.99 0.08
C TYR A 22 -6.87 -5.43 -0.35
N ARG A 23 -7.15 -5.66 -1.64
CA ARG A 23 -7.45 -7.00 -2.18
C ARG A 23 -6.24 -7.93 -2.07
N MET A 24 -5.03 -7.38 -2.29
CA MET A 24 -3.79 -8.13 -2.07
C MET A 24 -3.62 -8.56 -0.61
N LEU A 25 -3.95 -7.68 0.35
CA LEU A 25 -3.87 -8.02 1.77
C LEU A 25 -4.94 -9.02 2.21
N GLU A 26 -6.14 -8.93 1.63
CA GLU A 26 -7.28 -9.75 2.02
C GLU A 26 -7.24 -11.15 1.39
N ASN A 27 -6.82 -11.24 0.13
CA ASN A 27 -6.77 -12.49 -0.63
C ASN A 27 -5.59 -12.49 -1.64
N PRO A 28 -4.36 -12.76 -1.16
CA PRO A 28 -3.17 -12.77 -2.02
C PRO A 28 -3.28 -13.77 -3.20
N GLU A 29 -3.98 -14.88 -3.01
CA GLU A 29 -4.16 -15.91 -4.04
C GLU A 29 -4.95 -15.38 -5.24
N GLU A 30 -5.97 -14.57 -4.99
CA GLU A 30 -6.79 -13.93 -6.03
C GLU A 30 -5.97 -12.93 -6.86
N VAL A 31 -5.07 -12.19 -6.23
CA VAL A 31 -4.12 -11.31 -6.95
C VAL A 31 -3.14 -12.16 -7.76
N SER A 32 -2.59 -13.22 -7.17
CA SER A 32 -1.61 -14.09 -7.84
C SER A 32 -2.14 -14.80 -9.09
N SER A 33 -3.43 -15.16 -9.07
CA SER A 33 -4.14 -15.88 -10.14
C SER A 33 -4.74 -14.96 -11.22
N SER A 34 -4.61 -13.64 -11.07
CA SER A 34 -5.06 -12.67 -12.06
C SER A 34 -4.34 -12.83 -13.41
N THR A 35 -5.11 -12.68 -14.50
CA THR A 35 -4.61 -12.68 -15.88
C THR A 35 -3.96 -11.35 -16.28
N LEU A 36 -4.13 -10.29 -15.46
CA LEU A 36 -3.52 -8.98 -15.69
C LEU A 36 -2.08 -8.97 -15.17
N SER A 37 -1.14 -9.49 -15.97
CA SER A 37 0.27 -9.66 -15.57
C SER A 37 0.93 -8.35 -15.16
N GLU A 38 0.77 -7.28 -15.94
CA GLU A 38 1.42 -5.99 -15.65
C GLU A 38 0.94 -5.37 -14.34
N TRP A 39 -0.37 -5.42 -14.08
CA TRP A 39 -0.94 -4.94 -12.82
C TRP A 39 -0.45 -5.76 -11.62
N LYS A 40 -0.43 -7.09 -11.76
CA LYS A 40 0.06 -8.00 -10.71
C LYS A 40 1.54 -7.76 -10.42
N ASP A 41 2.37 -7.64 -11.45
CA ASP A 41 3.81 -7.41 -11.31
C ASP A 41 4.07 -6.05 -10.66
N PHE A 42 3.35 -5.02 -11.09
CA PHE A 42 3.37 -3.69 -10.46
C PHE A 42 3.02 -3.77 -8.96
N LEU A 43 1.92 -4.44 -8.62
CA LEU A 43 1.43 -4.50 -7.24
C LEU A 43 2.40 -5.29 -6.34
N ASN A 44 3.00 -6.36 -6.86
CA ASN A 44 4.03 -7.14 -6.15
C ASN A 44 5.31 -6.33 -5.93
N VAL A 45 5.79 -5.61 -6.94
CA VAL A 45 6.96 -4.72 -6.80
C VAL A 45 6.69 -3.65 -5.75
N LEU A 46 5.52 -3.00 -5.82
CA LEU A 46 5.13 -1.97 -4.87
C LEU A 46 5.02 -2.51 -3.44
N TYR A 47 4.34 -3.65 -3.26
CA TYR A 47 4.22 -4.30 -1.97
C TYR A 47 5.59 -4.64 -1.37
N ASN A 48 6.49 -5.22 -2.16
CA ASN A 48 7.85 -5.56 -1.72
C ASN A 48 8.64 -4.33 -1.29
N LYS A 49 8.56 -3.21 -2.02
CA LYS A 49 9.22 -1.96 -1.58
C LYS A 49 8.62 -1.43 -0.28
N LEU A 50 7.29 -1.50 -0.12
CA LEU A 50 6.61 -1.04 1.09
C LEU A 50 6.99 -1.84 2.33
N ILE A 51 7.01 -3.16 2.26
CA ILE A 51 7.36 -4.00 3.42
C ILE A 51 8.85 -3.89 3.79
N ASN A 52 9.71 -3.58 2.82
CA ASN A 52 11.14 -3.39 3.02
C ASN A 52 11.52 -1.95 3.36
N LEU A 53 10.55 -1.02 3.38
CA LEU A 53 10.77 0.42 3.55
C LEU A 53 11.78 0.98 2.52
N ASP A 54 11.78 0.46 1.29
CA ASP A 54 12.71 0.82 0.22
C ASP A 54 12.29 2.12 -0.50
N PHE A 55 12.30 3.22 0.28
CA PHE A 55 11.97 4.57 -0.16
C PHE A 55 12.99 5.55 0.42
N LYS A 56 13.31 6.61 -0.34
CA LYS A 56 14.30 7.60 0.09
C LYS A 56 13.79 8.54 1.18
N SER A 57 12.48 8.69 1.31
CA SER A 57 11.82 9.59 2.26
C SER A 57 10.53 8.99 2.84
N GLN A 58 10.13 9.51 4.01
CA GLN A 58 8.88 9.21 4.70
C GLN A 58 8.26 10.51 5.25
N GLU A 59 8.31 11.56 4.44
CA GLU A 59 7.88 12.92 4.79
C GLU A 59 6.38 13.11 4.60
N ILE A 60 5.72 12.29 3.78
CA ILE A 60 4.29 12.40 3.48
C ILE A 60 3.52 11.33 4.27
N SER A 61 2.49 11.76 5.00
CA SER A 61 1.56 10.87 5.68
C SER A 61 0.41 10.46 4.76
N PHE A 62 0.05 9.19 4.81
CA PHE A 62 -1.12 8.62 4.16
C PHE A 62 -1.95 7.83 5.18
N ASP A 63 -3.26 8.01 5.16
CA ASP A 63 -4.22 7.18 5.91
C ASP A 63 -5.10 6.43 4.90
N PRO A 64 -5.11 5.08 4.89
CA PRO A 64 -5.98 4.31 4.01
C PRO A 64 -7.46 4.34 4.44
N GLU A 65 -7.78 5.01 5.54
CA GLU A 65 -9.15 5.20 6.08
C GLU A 65 -9.93 3.89 6.28
N LEU A 66 -9.22 2.76 6.48
CA LEU A 66 -9.85 1.46 6.66
C LEU A 66 -10.74 1.46 7.92
N THR A 67 -11.93 0.89 7.79
CA THR A 67 -12.85 0.71 8.91
C THR A 67 -12.31 -0.29 9.94
N LYS A 68 -12.85 -0.25 11.17
CA LYS A 68 -12.54 -1.27 12.20
C LYS A 68 -12.82 -2.68 11.72
N THR A 69 -13.91 -2.89 10.97
CA THR A 69 -14.30 -4.19 10.42
C THR A 69 -13.29 -4.69 9.39
N GLN A 70 -12.86 -3.84 8.47
CA GLN A 70 -11.83 -4.18 7.48
C GLN A 70 -10.50 -4.54 8.16
N LYS A 71 -10.04 -3.72 9.11
CA LYS A 71 -8.82 -4.00 9.88
C LYS A 71 -8.93 -5.33 10.65
N TYR A 72 -10.09 -5.63 11.21
CA TYR A 72 -10.33 -6.90 11.91
C TYR A 72 -10.30 -8.10 10.96
N LYS A 73 -10.92 -7.99 9.78
CA LYS A 73 -10.91 -9.05 8.76
C LYS A 73 -9.49 -9.37 8.30
N LEU A 74 -8.70 -8.34 7.99
CA LEU A 74 -7.28 -8.45 7.61
C LEU A 74 -6.42 -9.09 8.71
N LYS A 75 -6.63 -8.73 9.98
CA LYS A 75 -5.86 -9.34 11.10
C LYS A 75 -6.24 -10.79 11.39
N LYS A 76 -7.45 -11.21 11.01
CA LYS A 76 -7.92 -12.59 11.20
C LYS A 76 -7.32 -13.55 10.18
N SER A 77 -6.98 -13.08 8.98
CA SER A 77 -6.38 -13.89 7.92
C SER A 77 -4.89 -14.10 8.16
N ASN A 78 -4.52 -14.87 9.20
CA ASN A 78 -3.25 -15.56 9.55
C ASN A 78 -1.87 -14.97 9.16
N PHE A 79 -1.80 -13.76 8.62
CA PHE A 79 -0.60 -13.07 8.20
C PHE A 79 -0.44 -11.84 9.10
N GLU A 80 0.76 -11.67 9.65
CA GLU A 80 1.15 -10.41 10.26
C GLU A 80 1.25 -9.35 9.16
N ILE A 81 0.13 -8.69 8.89
CA ILE A 81 0.10 -7.59 7.92
C ILE A 81 0.87 -6.41 8.55
N PRO A 82 1.89 -5.87 7.86
CA PRO A 82 2.63 -4.72 8.36
C PRO A 82 1.70 -3.55 8.65
N ASN A 83 1.78 -3.02 9.87
CA ASN A 83 0.95 -1.90 10.33
C ASN A 83 0.89 -0.70 9.35
N PRO A 84 2.00 -0.30 8.68
CA PRO A 84 1.97 0.81 7.73
C PRO A 84 1.00 0.62 6.55
N LEU A 85 0.65 -0.63 6.20
CA LEU A 85 -0.27 -0.92 5.09
C LEU A 85 -1.75 -0.75 5.47
N ILE A 86 -2.06 -0.72 6.77
CA ILE A 86 -3.44 -0.72 7.29
C ILE A 86 -3.74 0.41 8.27
N SER A 87 -2.76 1.27 8.55
CA SER A 87 -2.86 2.38 9.50
C SER A 87 -2.22 3.63 8.90
N LYS A 88 -2.59 4.80 9.44
CA LYS A 88 -1.96 6.06 9.08
C LYS A 88 -0.44 5.99 9.24
N SER A 89 0.28 6.35 8.18
CA SER A 89 1.74 6.41 8.19
C SER A 89 2.26 7.68 8.88
N PRO A 90 3.52 7.70 9.35
CA PRO A 90 4.21 8.93 9.74
C PRO A 90 4.30 9.94 8.59
N GLY A 91 4.69 11.18 8.91
CA GLY A 91 4.86 12.27 7.95
C GLY A 91 3.82 13.38 8.10
N GLU A 92 3.92 14.39 7.22
CA GLU A 92 2.98 15.50 7.14
C GLU A 92 1.77 15.14 6.27
N VAL A 93 0.58 15.59 6.69
CA VAL A 93 -0.62 15.46 5.86
C VAL A 93 -0.55 16.51 4.77
N VAL A 94 -0.24 16.09 3.55
CA VAL A 94 -0.27 16.96 2.37
C VAL A 94 -1.58 16.79 1.64
N ASN A 95 -2.19 17.89 1.21
CA ASN A 95 -3.34 17.80 0.33
C ASN A 95 -2.85 17.50 -1.09
N PRO A 96 -3.45 16.54 -1.81
CA PRO A 96 -3.13 16.36 -3.22
C PRO A 96 -3.39 17.68 -3.97
N PRO A 97 -2.58 18.00 -5.01
CA PRO A 97 -2.78 19.20 -5.81
C PRO A 97 -4.23 19.25 -6.32
N LYS A 98 -4.90 20.40 -6.16
CA LYS A 98 -6.19 20.62 -6.79
C LYS A 98 -5.97 20.64 -8.30
N ILE A 99 -6.54 19.67 -9.00
CA ILE A 99 -6.56 19.58 -10.47
C ILE A 99 -7.65 20.50 -11.00
#